data_AF-A0A7X0DKH9-F1
#
_entry.id   AF-A0A7X0DKH9-F1
#
_cell.length_a   1.000
_cell.length_b   1.000
_cell.length_c   1.000
_cell.angle_alpha   90.00
_cell.angle_beta   90.00
_cell.angle_gamma   90.00
#
_symmetry.space_group_name_H-M   'P 1'
#
loop_
_entity.id
_entity.type
_entity.pdbx_description
1 polymer ?
#
loop_
_entity_poly.entity_id
_entity_poly.type
_entity_poly.pdbx_seq_one_letter_code
_entity_poly.pdbx_strand_id
1 'polypeptide(L)'
;MGKQDKDTAVTPNGQMYYPEAIYRDDFALRQDGGRALFMHEMVHAWQYQMGYGVRRHGLTVTSRGPSAYEYSLTSNSRLRDFNMEQQGNVMSDYYMICILRKPSRAFNPGMNADLLHQVMTPFVANSFDKSHLPR
;
A
#
# COMPACT_ATOMS: atom_id res chain seq x y z
N MET A 1 4.64 -23.98 -7.19
CA MET A 1 5.02 -22.76 -6.46
C MET A 1 5.33 -21.67 -7.47
N GLY A 2 4.62 -20.54 -7.42
CA GLY A 2 4.82 -19.43 -8.36
C GLY A 2 6.16 -18.73 -8.11
N LYS A 3 6.87 -18.39 -9.19
CA LYS A 3 8.07 -17.54 -9.14
C LYS A 3 7.67 -16.19 -8.55
N GLN A 4 8.00 -15.97 -7.29
CA GLN A 4 7.97 -14.65 -6.69
C GLN A 4 9.11 -13.86 -7.36
N ASP A 5 8.81 -12.68 -7.90
CA ASP A 5 9.88 -11.81 -8.40
C ASP A 5 10.80 -11.48 -7.23
N LYS A 6 12.10 -11.43 -7.52
CA LYS A 6 13.19 -11.42 -6.54
C LYS A 6 13.25 -10.12 -5.71
N ASP A 7 12.37 -9.18 -6.01
CA ASP A 7 12.21 -7.86 -5.38
C ASP A 7 10.80 -7.65 -4.77
N THR A 8 9.99 -8.70 -4.63
CA THR A 8 8.60 -8.57 -4.15
C THR A 8 8.41 -9.17 -2.76
N ALA A 9 8.11 -8.31 -1.79
CA ALA A 9 7.57 -8.72 -0.50
C ALA A 9 6.09 -9.06 -0.64
N VAL A 10 5.55 -9.88 0.27
CA VAL A 10 4.12 -10.24 0.28
C VAL A 10 3.58 -10.39 1.69
N THR A 11 2.30 -10.06 1.88
CA THR A 11 1.63 -10.14 3.19
C THR A 11 0.29 -10.91 3.14
N PRO A 12 0.31 -12.22 2.88
CA PRO A 12 -0.89 -12.98 2.55
C PRO A 12 -1.76 -13.35 3.77
N ASN A 13 -1.25 -13.26 4.98
CA ASN A 13 -1.91 -13.73 6.22
C ASN A 13 -1.64 -12.80 7.42
N GLY A 14 -1.40 -11.52 7.14
CA GLY A 14 -1.03 -10.54 8.18
C GLY A 14 0.44 -10.59 8.62
N GLN A 15 1.23 -11.54 8.11
CA GLN A 15 2.68 -11.57 8.28
C GLN A 15 3.35 -11.16 6.97
N MET A 16 4.36 -10.29 7.06
CA MET A 16 5.15 -9.85 5.90
C MET A 16 6.30 -10.84 5.64
N TYR A 17 6.46 -11.27 4.39
CA TYR A 17 7.55 -12.15 3.96
C TYR A 17 8.40 -11.40 2.95
N TYR A 18 9.66 -11.14 3.32
CA TYR A 18 10.64 -10.48 2.46
C TYR A 18 11.68 -11.50 1.96
N PRO A 19 12.02 -11.47 0.66
CA PRO A 19 13.26 -12.06 0.17
C PRO A 19 14.47 -11.46 0.89
N GLU A 20 15.50 -12.28 1.17
CA GLU A 20 16.71 -11.87 1.90
C GLU A 20 17.38 -10.62 1.31
N ALA A 21 17.41 -10.51 -0.03
CA ALA A 21 18.00 -9.38 -0.73
C ALA A 21 17.38 -8.02 -0.32
N ILE A 22 16.08 -7.99 0.00
CA ILE A 22 15.33 -6.79 0.35
C ILE A 22 14.87 -6.74 1.82
N TYR A 23 15.04 -7.84 2.57
CA TYR A 23 14.77 -7.89 4.02
C TYR A 23 15.73 -7.02 4.82
N ARG A 24 15.25 -6.36 5.86
CA ARG A 24 16.09 -5.58 6.78
C ARG A 24 15.53 -5.68 8.20
N ASP A 25 16.41 -5.54 9.19
CA ASP A 25 16.04 -5.56 10.60
C ASP A 25 15.25 -4.31 11.01
N ASP A 26 15.55 -3.15 10.39
CA ASP A 26 14.86 -1.88 10.63
C ASP A 26 14.62 -1.10 9.32
N PHE A 27 13.35 -1.03 8.91
CA PHE A 27 12.93 -0.27 7.74
C PHE A 27 12.83 1.24 8.01
N ALA A 28 12.65 1.67 9.27
CA ALA A 28 12.45 3.07 9.65
C ALA A 28 13.71 3.92 9.48
N LEU A 29 14.90 3.34 9.53
CA LEU A 29 16.18 4.05 9.37
C LEU A 29 16.59 4.28 7.91
N ARG A 30 15.92 3.65 6.93
CA ARG A 30 16.42 3.59 5.55
C ARG A 30 16.31 4.89 4.76
N GLN A 31 17.25 5.14 3.86
CA GLN A 31 17.19 6.29 2.97
C GLN A 31 16.71 5.96 1.54
N ASP A 32 16.41 4.70 1.26
CA ASP A 32 15.93 4.21 -0.04
C ASP A 32 14.41 3.95 -0.06
N GLY A 33 13.93 3.28 -1.11
CA GLY A 33 12.52 2.90 -1.30
C GLY A 33 11.98 1.84 -0.34
N GLY A 34 12.80 1.25 0.54
CA GLY A 34 12.37 0.17 1.43
C GLY A 34 11.26 0.57 2.40
N ARG A 35 11.20 1.85 2.80
CA ARG A 35 10.09 2.37 3.63
C ARG A 35 8.75 2.36 2.91
N ALA A 36 8.73 2.71 1.63
CA ALA A 36 7.49 2.74 0.86
C ALA A 36 6.94 1.33 0.68
N LEU A 37 7.81 0.36 0.37
CA LEU A 37 7.43 -1.05 0.30
C LEU A 37 6.94 -1.58 1.64
N PHE A 38 7.63 -1.28 2.74
CA PHE A 38 7.17 -1.65 4.08
C PHE A 38 5.78 -1.10 4.39
N MET A 39 5.53 0.18 4.11
CA MET A 39 4.21 0.77 4.33
C MET A 39 3.14 0.14 3.45
N HIS A 40 3.47 -0.21 2.20
CA HIS A 40 2.57 -0.95 1.32
C HIS A 40 2.18 -2.30 1.93
N GLU A 41 3.15 -3.10 2.37
CA GLU A 41 2.89 -4.39 2.99
C GLU A 41 2.10 -4.28 4.31
N MET A 42 2.32 -3.21 5.07
CA MET A 42 1.52 -2.89 6.26
C MET A 42 0.04 -2.64 5.94
N VAL A 43 -0.29 -2.13 4.75
CA VAL A 43 -1.69 -1.99 4.32
C VAL A 43 -2.34 -3.36 4.15
N HIS A 44 -1.63 -4.34 3.60
CA HIS A 44 -2.14 -5.70 3.49
C HIS A 44 -2.28 -6.38 4.85
N ALA A 45 -1.36 -6.10 5.79
CA ALA A 45 -1.52 -6.55 7.17
C ALA A 45 -2.79 -5.98 7.81
N TRP A 46 -3.04 -4.67 7.63
CA TRP A 46 -4.26 -4.01 8.07
C TRP A 46 -5.50 -4.62 7.40
N GLN A 47 -5.52 -4.77 6.07
CA GLN A 47 -6.63 -5.39 5.33
C GLN A 47 -6.96 -6.77 5.90
N TYR A 48 -5.93 -7.61 6.12
CA TYR A 48 -6.09 -8.93 6.74
C TYR A 48 -6.71 -8.84 8.13
N GLN A 49 -6.21 -7.96 9.00
CA GLN A 49 -6.74 -7.76 10.36
C GLN A 49 -8.20 -7.29 10.36
N MET A 50 -8.62 -6.53 9.34
CA MET A 50 -10.01 -6.09 9.17
C MET A 50 -10.92 -7.19 8.59
N GLY A 51 -10.37 -8.35 8.22
CA GLY A 51 -11.08 -9.51 7.67
C GLY A 51 -11.17 -9.53 6.14
N TYR A 52 -10.34 -8.76 5.44
CA TYR A 52 -10.28 -8.79 3.98
C TYR A 52 -9.51 -10.02 3.47
N GLY A 53 -9.99 -10.62 2.39
CA GLY A 53 -9.43 -11.86 1.82
C GLY A 53 -8.16 -11.64 0.99
N VAL A 54 -7.09 -11.09 1.58
CA VAL A 54 -5.84 -10.69 0.89
C VAL A 54 -5.31 -11.77 -0.07
N ARG A 55 -5.20 -13.04 0.36
CA ARG A 55 -4.78 -14.16 -0.51
C ARG A 55 -5.64 -14.35 -1.75
N ARG A 56 -6.96 -14.27 -1.60
CA ARG A 56 -7.93 -14.50 -2.68
C ARG A 56 -7.87 -13.37 -3.70
N HIS A 57 -7.81 -12.14 -3.21
CA HIS A 57 -7.79 -10.96 -4.06
C HIS A 57 -6.41 -10.73 -4.69
N GLY A 58 -5.31 -11.01 -3.99
CA GLY A 58 -3.96 -10.87 -4.51
C GLY A 58 -3.74 -11.69 -5.78
N LEU A 59 -4.19 -12.96 -5.81
CA LEU A 59 -4.10 -13.82 -7.00
C LEU A 59 -4.88 -13.27 -8.21
N THR A 60 -5.98 -12.55 -7.96
CA THR A 60 -6.87 -12.02 -9.00
C THR A 60 -6.46 -10.63 -9.47
N VAL A 61 -5.91 -9.81 -8.59
CA VAL A 61 -5.51 -8.42 -8.87
C VAL A 61 -4.13 -8.36 -9.50
N THR A 62 -3.15 -9.10 -8.96
CA THR A 62 -1.77 -9.10 -9.49
C THR A 62 -1.65 -9.67 -10.91
N SER A 63 -2.61 -10.50 -11.33
CA SER A 63 -2.67 -11.02 -12.71
C SER A 63 -2.93 -9.93 -13.77
N ARG A 64 -3.32 -8.72 -13.35
CA ARG A 64 -3.52 -7.54 -14.22
C ARG A 64 -2.22 -6.79 -14.53
N GLY A 65 -1.09 -7.25 -14.01
CA GLY A 65 0.22 -6.66 -14.26
C GLY A 65 0.36 -5.24 -13.67
N PRO A 66 1.13 -4.33 -14.31
CA PRO A 66 1.41 -3.00 -13.78
C PRO A 66 0.16 -2.17 -13.46
N SER A 67 -0.91 -2.33 -14.26
CA SER A 67 -2.19 -1.64 -14.05
C SER A 67 -2.86 -1.94 -12.70
N ALA A 68 -2.47 -3.03 -12.04
CA ALA A 68 -2.96 -3.36 -10.70
C ALA A 68 -2.52 -2.32 -9.65
N TYR A 69 -1.40 -1.64 -9.89
CA TYR A 69 -0.74 -0.73 -8.94
C TYR A 69 -0.92 0.75 -9.30
N GLU A 70 -1.26 1.05 -10.55
CA GLU A 70 -1.52 2.40 -11.03
C GLU A 70 -2.83 2.95 -10.48
N TYR A 71 -2.83 4.19 -9.99
CA TYR A 71 -4.03 4.85 -9.51
C TYR A 71 -4.00 6.35 -9.83
N SER A 72 -5.19 6.96 -9.88
CA SER A 72 -5.36 8.40 -9.99
C SER A 72 -6.33 8.89 -8.92
N LEU A 73 -6.08 10.09 -8.41
CA LEU A 73 -6.94 10.72 -7.41
C LEU A 73 -7.75 11.84 -8.06
N THR A 74 -8.99 11.97 -7.61
CA THR A 74 -9.89 13.09 -7.91
C THR A 74 -10.46 13.62 -6.61
N SER A 75 -11.09 14.79 -6.64
CA SER A 75 -11.80 15.35 -5.49
C SER A 75 -12.99 14.50 -5.01
N ASN A 76 -13.38 13.45 -5.72
CA ASN A 76 -14.44 12.52 -5.31
C ASN A 76 -13.92 11.14 -4.87
N SER A 77 -12.61 10.89 -5.01
CA SER A 77 -12.01 9.60 -4.70
C SER A 77 -12.14 9.27 -3.22
N ARG A 78 -12.45 8.00 -2.91
CA ARG A 78 -12.47 7.43 -1.56
C ARG A 78 -11.53 6.23 -1.52
N LEU A 79 -10.95 5.95 -0.36
CA LEU A 79 -9.98 4.84 -0.22
C LEU A 79 -10.55 3.49 -0.71
N ARG A 80 -11.83 3.24 -0.45
CA ARG A 80 -12.54 2.01 -0.85
C ARG A 80 -12.78 1.84 -2.35
N ASP A 81 -12.58 2.89 -3.14
CA ASP A 81 -12.77 2.86 -4.59
C ASP A 81 -11.57 2.21 -5.29
N PHE A 82 -10.48 2.01 -4.56
CA PHE A 82 -9.24 1.41 -5.02
C PHE A 82 -9.19 -0.09 -4.67
N ASN A 83 -8.56 -0.88 -5.54
CA ASN A 83 -8.27 -2.29 -5.27
C ASN A 83 -7.19 -2.43 -4.16
N MET A 84 -6.94 -3.66 -3.70
CA MET A 84 -6.03 -3.88 -2.56
C MET A 84 -4.59 -3.36 -2.79
N GLU A 85 -4.05 -3.50 -4.00
CA GLU A 85 -2.69 -3.07 -4.38
C GLU A 85 -2.62 -1.55 -4.53
N GLN A 86 -3.66 -0.97 -5.14
CA GLN A 86 -3.81 0.48 -5.24
C GLN A 86 -3.94 1.13 -3.87
N GLN A 87 -4.69 0.54 -2.93
CA GLN A 87 -4.73 1.02 -1.55
C GLN A 87 -3.34 0.96 -0.90
N GLY A 88 -2.59 -0.12 -1.14
CA GLY A 88 -1.18 -0.24 -0.72
C GLY A 88 -0.36 0.97 -1.15
N ASN A 89 -0.44 1.33 -2.44
CA ASN A 89 0.28 2.48 -2.98
C ASN A 89 -0.25 3.83 -2.49
N VAL A 90 -1.56 4.05 -2.47
CA VAL A 90 -2.18 5.30 -1.99
C VAL A 90 -1.75 5.62 -0.56
N MET A 91 -1.84 4.64 0.34
CA MET A 91 -1.53 4.84 1.77
C MET A 91 -0.02 4.96 2.00
N SER A 92 0.79 4.21 1.25
CA SER A 92 2.25 4.34 1.28
C SER A 92 2.71 5.71 0.78
N ASP A 93 2.17 6.17 -0.35
CA ASP A 93 2.47 7.49 -0.92
C ASP A 93 2.02 8.61 0.02
N TYR A 94 0.85 8.50 0.65
CA TYR A 94 0.43 9.43 1.71
C TYR A 94 1.46 9.51 2.85
N TYR A 95 1.95 8.37 3.34
CA TYR A 95 2.96 8.37 4.39
C TYR A 95 4.27 9.03 3.93
N MET A 96 4.74 8.70 2.73
CA MET A 96 6.00 9.25 2.21
C MET A 96 5.90 10.75 1.89
N ILE A 97 4.80 11.19 1.29
CA ILE A 97 4.60 12.56 0.79
C ILE A 97 4.09 13.49 1.90
N CYS A 98 3.05 13.08 2.62
CA CYS A 98 2.34 13.95 3.57
C CYS A 98 2.92 13.88 4.98
N ILE A 99 3.39 12.71 5.43
CA ILE A 99 3.91 12.53 6.79
C ILE A 99 5.43 12.76 6.82
N LEU A 100 6.19 12.05 6.00
CA LEU A 100 7.66 12.13 6.00
C LEU A 100 8.21 13.29 5.15
N ARG A 101 7.38 13.93 4.31
CA ARG A 101 7.79 15.00 3.38
C ARG A 101 8.95 14.59 2.46
N LYS A 102 8.94 13.33 1.98
CA LYS A 102 9.94 12.72 1.10
C LYS A 102 9.31 12.17 -0.18
N PRO A 103 8.75 13.03 -1.06
CA PRO A 103 8.05 12.59 -2.27
C PRO A 103 8.93 11.76 -3.21
N SER A 104 10.23 12.06 -3.33
CA SER A 104 11.16 11.31 -4.19
C SER A 104 11.35 9.83 -3.82
N ARG A 105 10.80 9.40 -2.66
CA ARG A 105 10.86 8.02 -2.18
C ARG A 105 9.49 7.33 -2.16
N ALA A 106 8.45 8.02 -2.63
CA ALA A 106 7.12 7.47 -2.84
C ALA A 106 7.10 6.64 -4.15
N PHE A 107 6.10 5.78 -4.32
CA PHE A 107 5.85 5.11 -5.60
C PHE A 107 5.40 6.11 -6.66
N ASN A 108 4.63 7.13 -6.25
CA ASN A 108 4.20 8.23 -7.13
C ASN A 108 4.65 9.60 -6.59
N PRO A 109 5.92 10.01 -6.81
CA PRO A 109 6.46 11.26 -6.27
C PRO A 109 5.70 12.54 -6.64
N GLY A 110 5.02 12.54 -7.79
CA GLY A 110 4.24 13.68 -8.28
C GLY A 110 2.78 13.71 -7.81
N MET A 111 2.36 12.81 -6.93
CA MET A 111 0.97 12.75 -6.48
C MET A 111 0.58 14.02 -5.69
N ASN A 112 -0.64 14.50 -5.93
CA ASN A 112 -1.14 15.70 -5.27
C ASN A 112 -1.38 15.44 -3.78
N ALA A 113 -0.67 16.18 -2.91
CA ALA A 113 -0.73 15.99 -1.46
C ALA A 113 -2.11 16.31 -0.86
N ASP A 114 -2.84 17.29 -1.40
CA ASP A 114 -4.17 17.66 -0.90
C ASP A 114 -5.18 16.56 -1.21
N LEU A 115 -5.11 15.96 -2.40
CA LEU A 115 -5.93 14.81 -2.77
C LEU A 115 -5.59 13.58 -1.91
N LEU A 116 -4.31 13.33 -1.61
CA LEU A 116 -3.90 12.27 -0.69
C LEU A 116 -4.46 12.51 0.71
N HIS A 117 -4.35 13.73 1.23
CA HIS A 117 -4.94 14.11 2.52
C HIS A 117 -6.45 13.89 2.52
N GLN A 118 -7.15 14.30 1.46
CA GLN A 118 -8.59 14.14 1.35
C GLN A 118 -9.00 12.65 1.43
N VAL A 119 -8.34 11.79 0.64
CA VAL A 119 -8.63 10.36 0.59
C VAL A 119 -8.32 9.67 1.93
N MET A 120 -7.25 10.09 2.60
CA MET A 120 -6.75 9.45 3.82
C MET A 120 -7.35 9.97 5.11
N THR A 121 -7.93 11.18 5.13
CA THR A 121 -8.50 11.78 6.35
C THR A 121 -9.54 10.87 7.03
N PRO A 122 -10.51 10.27 6.32
CA PRO A 122 -11.46 9.35 6.95
C PRO A 122 -10.77 8.14 7.60
N PHE A 123 -9.76 7.58 6.94
CA PHE A 123 -8.99 6.45 7.45
C PHE A 123 -8.19 6.80 8.70
N VAL A 124 -7.50 7.96 8.69
CA VAL A 124 -6.72 8.43 9.83
C VAL A 124 -7.62 8.72 11.04
N ALA A 125 -8.86 9.18 10.80
CA ALA A 125 -9.84 9.39 11.85
C ALA A 125 -10.37 8.07 12.45
N ASN A 126 -10.56 7.03 11.64
CA ASN A 126 -11.00 5.72 12.11
C ASN A 126 -10.51 4.56 11.23
N SER A 127 -9.33 4.04 11.52
CA SER A 127 -8.74 2.92 10.77
C SER A 127 -9.44 1.57 10.98
N PHE A 128 -10.34 1.47 11.97
CA PHE A 128 -11.15 0.28 12.21
C PHE A 128 -12.47 0.27 11.41
N ASP A 129 -12.77 1.32 10.63
CA ASP A 129 -13.92 1.31 9.74
C ASP A 129 -13.67 0.40 8.52
N LYS A 130 -14.38 -0.73 8.47
CA LYS A 130 -14.34 -1.67 7.35
C LYS A 130 -14.87 -1.07 6.05
N SER A 131 -15.55 0.07 6.08
CA SER A 131 -16.00 0.78 4.88
C SER A 131 -14.85 1.25 3.99
N HIS A 132 -13.62 1.32 4.52
CA HIS A 132 -12.39 1.63 3.80
C HIS A 132 -11.85 0.47 2.97
N LEU A 133 -12.25 -0.78 3.26
CA LEU A 133 -11.79 -1.94 2.50
C LEU A 133 -12.28 -1.85 1.03
N PRO A 134 -11.52 -2.44 0.09
CA PRO A 134 -11.95 -2.50 -1.31
C PRO A 134 -13.35 -3.12 -1.43
N ARG A 135 -14.14 -2.62 -2.39
CA ARG A 135 -15.44 -3.20 -2.74
C ARG A 135 -15.32 -4.56 -3.41
#